data_AF-A0A6P7KYN5-F1
#
_entry.id   AF-A0A6P7KYN5-F1
#
_cell.length_a   1.000
_cell.length_b   1.000
_cell.length_c   1.000
_cell.angle_alpha   90.00
_cell.angle_beta   90.00
_cell.angle_gamma   90.00
#
_symmetry.space_group_name_H-M   'P 1'
#
loop_
_entity.id
_entity.type
_entity.pdbx_description
1 polymer ?
#
loop_
_entity_poly.entity_id
_entity_poly.type
_entity_poly.pdbx_seq_one_letter_code
_entity_poly.pdbx_strand_id
1 'polypeptide(L)'
;MTLVRLWPVRLCNTPPPLAERSTPRPTRTARRLHAAISDPSPRCSRTPPRIELTRRCATHRDSGSLPARSEGGFAMREQFRNHQTQTTCWDHPKMAELYQSLADLNNVRFSAYRTAMKLRRLQKALCLDLLSMPMVCEVFDQHSLKQNEQLLDISQLITCLTSLYQRLEQSHSNLVNVPLCVDMCLNWLLNVYDTGRTGKIRTLSFKTGIISLCKAHLEDKYRFLFRQVASATGFCDQRRLGLLLHDSIQIPRQLGEVASFGGSNIEPSVRSCFQFANNKPELEAAVFLDWMRLEPQSMVWLPVLHRVAAAETAKHQAKCNICKECPIIGFRYRSLKHFNYDICQSCFFSGRVAKGHKMQYPMVEYCTPTTSGEDVRDFAKVLKNKFRTKRYFAKHPRMGYLPVQTILEGDNMET
;
A
#
# COMPACT_ATOMS: atom_id res chain seq x y z
N MET A 1 16.16 -21.49 27.23
CA MET A 1 17.48 -20.97 26.85
C MET A 1 17.32 -19.55 26.30
N THR A 2 17.80 -18.60 27.09
CA THR A 2 18.11 -17.17 26.86
C THR A 2 17.31 -16.40 25.80
N LEU A 3 16.25 -15.73 26.26
CA LEU A 3 15.63 -14.56 25.61
C LEU A 3 16.68 -13.47 25.35
N VAL A 4 16.76 -12.96 24.12
CA VAL A 4 17.47 -11.70 23.84
C VAL A 4 16.55 -10.73 23.10
N ARG A 5 16.23 -9.65 23.81
CA ARG A 5 15.43 -8.50 23.42
C ARG A 5 15.93 -7.88 22.10
N LEU A 6 15.06 -7.86 21.09
CA LEU A 6 15.17 -6.92 19.97
C LEU A 6 14.40 -5.64 20.37
N TRP A 7 15.13 -4.52 20.44
CA TRP A 7 14.60 -3.21 20.82
C TRP A 7 13.59 -2.73 19.76
N PRO A 8 12.41 -2.21 20.14
CA PRO A 8 11.47 -1.63 19.19
C PRO A 8 12.03 -0.36 18.56
N VAL A 9 11.80 -0.18 17.26
CA VAL A 9 11.86 1.12 16.60
C VAL A 9 10.76 1.99 17.24
N ARG A 10 11.14 2.93 18.11
CA ARG A 10 10.21 3.95 18.60
C ARG A 10 9.80 4.83 17.43
N LEU A 11 8.50 4.90 17.16
CA LEU A 11 7.89 5.97 16.38
C LEU A 11 8.27 7.31 17.02
N CYS A 12 8.76 8.26 16.23
CA CYS A 12 9.06 9.61 16.69
C CYS A 12 7.76 10.27 17.21
N ASN A 13 7.79 10.67 18.49
CA ASN A 13 6.78 11.54 19.10
C ASN A 13 6.77 12.89 18.38
N THR A 14 5.58 13.34 17.95
CA THR A 14 5.31 14.71 17.50
C THR A 14 5.30 15.67 18.71
N PRO A 15 5.98 16.83 18.67
CA PRO A 15 5.83 17.89 19.67
C PRO A 15 4.53 18.71 19.47
N PRO A 16 4.00 19.37 20.53
CA PRO A 16 2.73 20.11 20.52
C PRO A 16 2.79 21.44 19.73
N PRO A 17 1.64 22.07 19.40
CA PRO A 17 1.60 23.25 18.55
C PRO A 17 2.26 24.46 19.22
N LEU A 18 3.16 25.14 18.49
CA LEU A 18 3.76 26.40 18.92
C LEU A 18 2.83 27.58 18.59
N ALA A 19 2.62 28.41 19.61
CA ALA A 19 1.86 29.64 19.59
C ALA A 19 2.39 30.67 18.58
N GLU A 20 1.46 31.45 18.05
CA GLU A 20 1.70 32.59 17.17
C GLU A 20 2.66 33.62 17.80
N ARG A 21 3.76 33.92 17.10
CA ARG A 21 4.49 35.18 17.26
C ARG A 21 4.94 35.73 15.90
N SER A 22 4.34 36.85 15.55
CA SER A 22 4.83 38.02 14.81
C SER A 22 5.98 37.85 13.80
N THR A 23 5.65 38.12 12.54
CA THR A 23 6.57 38.35 11.40
C THR A 23 7.40 39.65 11.51
N PRO A 24 8.65 39.68 11.03
CA PRO A 24 9.26 40.88 10.48
C PRO A 24 9.40 40.81 8.93
N ARG A 25 9.31 41.99 8.30
CA ARG A 25 9.30 42.26 6.84
C ARG A 25 10.62 41.92 6.11
N PRO A 26 10.59 41.70 4.78
CA PRO A 26 11.75 41.27 4.00
C PRO A 26 12.63 42.44 3.53
N THR A 27 13.95 42.24 3.58
CA THR A 27 14.94 43.12 2.94
C THR A 27 15.27 42.64 1.51
N ARG A 28 15.41 43.63 0.63
CA ARG A 28 15.62 43.52 -0.83
C ARG A 28 17.02 42.99 -1.17
N THR A 29 17.14 41.76 -1.67
CA THR A 29 18.24 41.34 -2.57
C THR A 29 17.98 39.95 -3.16
N ALA A 30 17.18 39.86 -4.23
CA ALA A 30 17.20 38.75 -5.20
C ALA A 30 16.32 39.08 -6.43
N ARG A 31 16.49 40.27 -7.01
CA ARG A 31 16.06 40.51 -8.39
C ARG A 31 17.26 40.17 -9.28
N ARG A 32 17.16 39.06 -10.02
CA ARG A 32 17.77 38.75 -11.33
C ARG A 32 18.01 37.25 -11.44
N LEU A 33 17.01 36.54 -11.98
CA LEU A 33 17.13 35.36 -12.86
C LEU A 33 15.71 34.87 -13.18
N HIS A 34 14.96 35.74 -13.87
CA HIS A 34 13.76 35.38 -14.62
C HIS A 34 13.81 36.22 -15.90
N ALA A 35 14.25 35.60 -17.00
CA ALA A 35 13.95 35.99 -18.39
C ALA A 35 14.86 35.18 -19.33
N ALA A 36 14.37 34.06 -19.83
CA ALA A 36 14.70 33.55 -21.17
C ALA A 36 13.78 32.36 -21.47
N ILE A 37 13.39 32.25 -22.74
CA ILE A 37 12.53 31.23 -23.35
C ILE A 37 11.03 31.57 -23.28
N SER A 38 10.68 32.60 -24.07
CA SER A 38 9.44 32.60 -24.84
C SER A 38 9.83 32.25 -26.27
N ASP A 39 9.24 31.22 -26.86
CA ASP A 39 9.08 31.10 -28.30
C ASP A 39 7.77 30.35 -28.61
N PRO A 40 7.00 30.76 -29.64
CA PRO A 40 5.66 30.23 -29.90
C PRO A 40 5.71 29.07 -30.89
N SER A 41 4.85 28.06 -30.73
CA SER A 41 4.67 26.97 -31.70
C SER A 41 3.21 26.49 -31.71
N PRO A 42 2.73 25.97 -32.86
CA PRO A 42 1.39 26.25 -33.36
C PRO A 42 0.31 25.33 -32.80
N ARG A 43 -0.94 25.82 -32.84
CA ARG A 43 -2.17 25.06 -32.56
C ARG A 43 -2.20 23.79 -33.40
N CYS A 44 -2.06 22.63 -32.76
CA CYS A 44 -2.50 21.36 -33.30
C CYS A 44 -3.84 21.00 -32.65
N SER A 45 -4.92 21.38 -33.32
CA SER A 45 -6.26 20.87 -33.03
C SER A 45 -6.34 19.41 -33.46
N ARG A 46 -6.10 18.49 -32.53
CA ARG A 46 -6.56 17.10 -32.63
C ARG A 46 -7.32 16.78 -31.36
N THR A 47 -8.63 16.85 -31.45
CA THR A 47 -9.54 16.19 -30.51
C THR A 47 -9.15 14.72 -30.38
N PRO A 48 -8.90 14.18 -29.17
CA PRO A 48 -8.73 12.75 -29.00
C PRO A 48 -10.05 12.03 -29.37
N PRO A 49 -9.99 10.83 -29.97
CA PRO A 49 -11.20 10.13 -30.40
C PRO A 49 -12.06 9.78 -29.18
N ARG A 50 -13.34 10.11 -29.27
CA ARG A 50 -14.35 9.85 -28.25
C ARG A 50 -14.55 8.33 -28.14
N ILE A 51 -13.98 7.71 -27.11
CA ILE A 51 -14.27 6.30 -26.79
C ILE A 51 -15.66 6.27 -26.11
N GLU A 52 -16.69 5.95 -26.89
CA GLU A 52 -18.04 5.71 -26.35
C GLU A 52 -18.09 4.31 -25.69
N LEU A 53 -17.88 4.29 -24.37
CA LEU A 53 -18.10 3.11 -23.54
C LEU A 53 -19.61 2.91 -23.36
N THR A 54 -20.20 2.01 -24.14
CA THR A 54 -21.60 1.60 -23.95
C THR A 54 -21.65 0.62 -22.79
N ARG A 55 -22.09 1.08 -21.61
CA ARG A 55 -22.57 0.20 -20.54
C ARG A 55 -23.81 -0.52 -21.08
N ARG A 56 -23.70 -1.81 -21.40
CA ARG A 56 -24.90 -2.62 -21.65
C ARG A 56 -25.29 -3.33 -20.37
N CYS A 57 -26.37 -2.87 -19.76
CA CYS A 57 -27.29 -3.79 -19.09
C CYS A 57 -27.94 -4.60 -20.21
N ALA A 58 -27.69 -5.90 -20.28
CA ALA A 58 -28.42 -6.76 -21.19
C ALA A 58 -29.86 -6.92 -20.67
N THR A 59 -30.76 -6.04 -21.10
CA THR A 59 -32.21 -6.25 -21.02
C THR A 59 -32.72 -6.57 -22.42
N HIS A 60 -33.36 -7.73 -22.57
CA HIS A 60 -34.02 -8.12 -23.81
C HIS A 60 -35.22 -7.18 -24.08
N ARG A 61 -35.39 -6.75 -25.34
CA ARG A 61 -36.70 -6.40 -25.91
C ARG A 61 -36.84 -7.04 -27.30
N ASP A 62 -37.64 -8.11 -27.30
CA ASP A 62 -38.56 -8.69 -28.30
C ASP A 62 -38.21 -8.86 -29.78
N SER A 63 -38.30 -10.11 -30.27
CA SER A 63 -39.55 -10.63 -30.87
C SER A 63 -39.47 -12.13 -31.21
N GLY A 64 -40.47 -12.92 -30.80
CA GLY A 64 -40.83 -14.21 -31.43
C GLY A 64 -40.97 -15.48 -30.56
N SER A 65 -42.22 -15.77 -30.11
CA SER A 65 -42.84 -17.10 -29.85
C SER A 65 -42.45 -17.98 -28.62
N LEU A 66 -43.52 -18.46 -27.93
CA LEU A 66 -43.74 -19.21 -26.66
C LEU A 66 -43.15 -20.66 -26.56
N PRO A 67 -43.29 -21.42 -25.41
CA PRO A 67 -43.53 -21.06 -24.00
C PRO A 67 -42.60 -21.75 -22.93
N ALA A 68 -42.57 -21.15 -21.74
CA ALA A 68 -42.41 -21.69 -20.37
C ALA A 68 -41.50 -22.90 -20.06
N ARG A 69 -40.42 -22.64 -19.28
CA ARG A 69 -40.08 -23.39 -18.05
C ARG A 69 -39.12 -22.57 -17.16
N SER A 70 -39.21 -22.85 -15.87
CA SER A 70 -38.91 -22.04 -14.70
C SER A 70 -37.43 -21.97 -14.28
N GLU A 71 -37.17 -21.04 -13.34
CA GLU A 71 -36.07 -20.95 -12.38
C GLU A 71 -34.84 -20.07 -12.73
N GLY A 72 -34.83 -18.87 -12.12
CA GLY A 72 -33.72 -18.37 -11.29
C GLY A 72 -32.37 -18.05 -11.95
N GLY A 73 -32.10 -16.75 -12.16
CA GLY A 73 -30.73 -16.24 -12.25
C GLY A 73 -30.54 -15.04 -13.18
N PHE A 74 -30.88 -13.83 -12.71
CA PHE A 74 -30.49 -12.59 -13.39
C PHE A 74 -28.97 -12.38 -13.24
N ALA A 75 -28.18 -12.76 -14.24
CA ALA A 75 -26.74 -12.48 -14.30
C ALA A 75 -26.51 -11.08 -14.93
N MET A 76 -26.59 -10.04 -14.11
CA MET A 76 -26.21 -8.68 -14.49
C MET A 76 -24.67 -8.61 -14.58
N ARG A 77 -24.10 -8.62 -15.78
CA ARG A 77 -22.65 -8.68 -16.04
C ARG A 77 -22.17 -7.33 -16.59
N GLU A 78 -21.37 -6.59 -15.83
CA GLU A 78 -20.69 -5.38 -16.32
C GLU A 78 -19.48 -5.77 -17.18
N GLN A 79 -19.68 -5.84 -18.49
CA GLN A 79 -18.63 -6.13 -19.46
C GLN A 79 -18.39 -4.89 -20.34
N PHE A 80 -17.16 -4.38 -20.35
CA PHE A 80 -16.77 -3.28 -21.22
C PHE A 80 -16.48 -3.83 -22.61
N ARG A 81 -17.17 -3.30 -23.63
CA ARG A 81 -16.92 -3.66 -25.03
C ARG A 81 -16.09 -2.56 -25.69
N ASN A 82 -14.95 -2.95 -26.26
CA ASN A 82 -14.19 -2.05 -27.12
C ASN A 82 -14.68 -2.25 -28.57
N HIS A 83 -15.33 -1.24 -29.13
CA HIS A 83 -15.89 -1.30 -30.48
C HIS A 83 -14.81 -1.30 -31.58
N GLN A 84 -13.60 -0.80 -31.31
CA GLN A 84 -12.51 -0.78 -32.28
C GLN A 84 -11.82 -2.15 -32.40
N THR A 85 -11.67 -2.87 -31.29
CA THR A 85 -11.00 -4.18 -31.28
C THR A 85 -11.98 -5.35 -31.28
N GLN A 86 -13.29 -5.08 -31.19
CA GLN A 86 -14.36 -6.08 -31.01
C GLN A 86 -14.17 -7.02 -29.81
N THR A 87 -13.29 -6.67 -28.86
CA THR A 87 -13.02 -7.46 -27.66
C THR A 87 -13.91 -7.02 -26.52
N THR A 88 -14.29 -7.99 -25.69
CA THR A 88 -14.98 -7.74 -24.42
C THR A 88 -14.02 -7.94 -23.25
N CYS A 89 -14.02 -7.00 -22.30
CA CYS A 89 -13.14 -7.01 -21.15
C CYS A 89 -13.92 -6.74 -19.86
N TRP A 90 -13.53 -7.40 -18.78
CA TRP A 90 -14.05 -7.10 -17.44
C TRP A 90 -13.40 -5.86 -16.83
N ASP A 91 -12.17 -5.56 -17.24
CA ASP A 91 -11.44 -4.40 -16.76
C ASP A 91 -11.88 -3.13 -17.48
N HIS A 92 -12.15 -2.09 -16.69
CA HIS A 92 -12.32 -0.75 -17.22
C HIS A 92 -11.03 -0.36 -17.98
N PRO A 93 -11.08 0.31 -19.14
CA PRO A 93 -9.88 0.57 -19.95
C PRO A 93 -8.76 1.30 -19.20
N LYS A 94 -9.11 2.29 -18.37
CA LYS A 94 -8.14 2.98 -17.52
C LYS A 94 -7.55 2.09 -16.42
N MET A 95 -8.28 1.06 -15.98
CA MET A 95 -7.77 0.07 -15.03
C MET A 95 -6.76 -0.85 -15.71
N ALA A 96 -7.06 -1.29 -16.93
CA ALA A 96 -6.12 -2.07 -17.74
C ALA A 96 -4.83 -1.28 -18.03
N GLU A 97 -4.95 -0.02 -18.43
CA GLU A 97 -3.81 0.90 -18.62
C GLU A 97 -3.01 1.08 -17.31
N LEU A 98 -3.71 1.26 -16.19
CA LEU A 98 -3.08 1.37 -14.88
C LEU A 98 -2.27 0.10 -14.57
N TYR A 99 -2.85 -1.10 -14.70
CA TYR A 99 -2.15 -2.37 -14.46
C TYR A 99 -0.95 -2.58 -15.38
N GLN A 100 -1.08 -2.23 -16.66
CA GLN A 100 0.06 -2.27 -17.60
C GLN A 100 1.19 -1.36 -17.12
N SER A 101 0.86 -0.15 -16.67
CA SER A 101 1.84 0.80 -16.14
C SER A 101 2.49 0.36 -14.81
N LEU A 102 1.89 -0.60 -14.09
CA LEU A 102 2.52 -1.17 -12.90
C LEU A 102 3.70 -2.09 -13.25
N ALA A 103 3.80 -2.55 -14.50
CA ALA A 103 4.91 -3.40 -14.96
C ALA A 103 6.25 -2.65 -14.94
N ASP A 104 6.26 -1.33 -15.09
CA ASP A 104 7.45 -0.48 -15.00
C ASP A 104 8.19 -0.62 -13.65
N LEU A 105 7.47 -1.04 -12.61
CA LEU A 105 7.99 -1.21 -11.25
C LEU A 105 8.58 -2.61 -11.01
N ASN A 106 8.51 -3.52 -11.98
CA ASN A 106 9.02 -4.89 -11.83
C ASN A 106 10.54 -4.96 -11.64
N ASN A 107 11.27 -3.92 -12.03
CA ASN A 107 12.71 -3.78 -11.81
C ASN A 107 13.11 -3.52 -10.36
N VAL A 108 12.16 -3.16 -9.47
CA VAL A 108 12.43 -2.96 -8.05
C VAL A 108 12.74 -4.31 -7.41
N ARG A 109 13.99 -4.49 -6.98
CA ARG A 109 14.52 -5.78 -6.48
C ARG A 109 13.81 -6.27 -5.20
N PHE A 110 13.41 -5.35 -4.33
CA PHE A 110 12.80 -5.66 -3.05
C PHE A 110 11.28 -5.73 -3.17
N SER A 111 10.71 -6.93 -2.96
CA SER A 111 9.30 -7.22 -3.21
C SER A 111 8.34 -6.37 -2.39
N ALA A 112 8.64 -6.11 -1.12
CA ALA A 112 7.81 -5.28 -0.27
C ALA A 112 7.71 -3.84 -0.80
N TYR A 113 8.83 -3.23 -1.21
CA TYR A 113 8.82 -1.89 -1.84
C TYR A 113 8.16 -1.91 -3.21
N ARG A 114 8.43 -2.92 -4.04
CA ARG A 114 7.80 -3.08 -5.35
C ARG A 114 6.28 -3.09 -5.23
N THR A 115 5.76 -3.94 -4.35
CA THR A 115 4.33 -4.04 -4.06
C THR A 115 3.77 -2.74 -3.51
N ALA A 116 4.46 -2.12 -2.54
CA ALA A 116 4.06 -0.84 -1.97
C ALA A 116 4.03 0.30 -3.01
N MET A 117 4.99 0.36 -3.92
CA MET A 117 5.01 1.35 -5.01
C MET A 117 3.87 1.11 -6.01
N LYS A 118 3.60 -0.16 -6.36
CA LYS A 118 2.43 -0.54 -7.18
C LYS A 118 1.14 -0.09 -6.52
N LEU A 119 0.96 -0.41 -5.23
CA LEU A 119 -0.18 0.01 -4.43
C LEU A 119 -0.28 1.53 -4.29
N ARG A 120 0.84 2.25 -4.18
CA ARG A 120 0.84 3.72 -4.11
C ARG A 120 0.34 4.34 -5.42
N ARG A 121 0.76 3.81 -6.57
CA ARG A 121 0.28 4.25 -7.89
C ARG A 121 -1.22 3.98 -8.06
N LEU A 122 -1.66 2.80 -7.65
CA LEU A 122 -3.08 2.43 -7.59
C LEU A 122 -3.88 3.34 -6.65
N GLN A 123 -3.40 3.55 -5.43
CA GLN A 123 -4.04 4.37 -4.40
C GLN A 123 -4.32 5.79 -4.91
N LYS A 124 -3.34 6.40 -5.59
CA LYS A 124 -3.47 7.73 -6.23
C LYS A 124 -4.45 7.73 -7.40
N ALA A 125 -4.38 6.72 -8.26
CA ALA A 125 -5.29 6.60 -9.40
C ALA A 125 -6.76 6.42 -8.98
N LEU A 126 -6.99 5.79 -7.82
CA LEU A 126 -8.31 5.64 -7.19
C LEU A 126 -8.67 6.80 -6.24
N CYS A 127 -7.81 7.81 -6.07
CA CYS A 127 -7.96 8.91 -5.12
C CYS A 127 -8.18 8.48 -3.65
N LEU A 128 -7.82 7.25 -3.28
CA LEU A 128 -7.98 6.74 -1.92
C LEU A 128 -6.97 7.38 -0.95
N ASP A 129 -5.87 7.94 -1.46
CA ASP A 129 -4.89 8.69 -0.66
C ASP A 129 -5.39 10.07 -0.20
N LEU A 130 -6.51 10.54 -0.76
CA LEU A 130 -7.21 11.76 -0.31
C LEU A 130 -8.31 11.44 0.71
N LEU A 131 -8.81 10.20 0.72
CA LEU A 131 -9.97 9.78 1.50
C LEU A 131 -9.60 9.59 2.98
N SER A 132 -10.08 10.47 3.87
CA SER A 132 -9.79 10.38 5.29
C SER A 132 -10.58 9.24 5.96
N MET A 133 -9.97 8.55 6.92
CA MET A 133 -10.64 7.46 7.62
C MET A 133 -11.93 7.86 8.37
N PRO A 134 -12.04 9.04 9.02
CA PRO A 134 -13.32 9.48 9.59
C PRO A 134 -14.44 9.56 8.56
N MET A 135 -14.16 10.11 7.37
CA MET A 135 -15.13 10.18 6.27
C MET A 135 -15.57 8.77 5.82
N VAL A 136 -14.64 7.83 5.73
CA VAL A 136 -14.95 6.43 5.41
C VAL A 136 -15.90 5.81 6.44
N CYS A 137 -15.59 5.98 7.73
CA CYS A 137 -16.41 5.46 8.82
C CYS A 137 -17.84 6.04 8.79
N GLU A 138 -17.98 7.35 8.61
CA GLU A 138 -19.29 8.00 8.51
C GLU A 138 -20.14 7.41 7.36
N VAL A 139 -19.53 7.16 6.20
CA VAL A 139 -20.24 6.56 5.07
C VAL A 139 -20.60 5.10 5.34
N PHE A 140 -19.72 4.32 6.00
CA PHE A 140 -20.06 2.96 6.41
C PHE A 140 -21.24 2.92 7.38
N ASP A 141 -21.31 3.87 8.32
CA ASP A 141 -22.42 3.98 9.25
C ASP A 141 -23.71 4.41 8.56
N GLN A 142 -23.65 5.36 7.61
CA GLN A 142 -24.80 5.78 6.79
C GLN A 142 -25.40 4.64 5.97
N HIS A 143 -24.54 3.80 5.38
CA HIS A 143 -24.97 2.62 4.62
C HIS A 143 -25.25 1.40 5.51
N SER A 144 -25.25 1.56 6.83
CA SER A 144 -25.55 0.50 7.80
C SER A 144 -24.68 -0.76 7.63
N LEU A 145 -23.41 -0.59 7.22
CA LEU A 145 -22.46 -1.67 6.98
C LEU A 145 -21.91 -2.25 8.29
N LYS A 146 -22.78 -2.74 9.18
CA LYS A 146 -22.42 -3.23 10.51
C LYS A 146 -22.06 -4.72 10.52
N GLN A 147 -22.77 -5.53 9.73
CA GLN A 147 -22.57 -6.98 9.66
C GLN A 147 -21.46 -7.33 8.68
N ASN A 148 -20.31 -7.74 9.20
CA ASN A 148 -19.11 -7.99 8.40
C ASN A 148 -19.19 -9.25 7.52
N GLU A 149 -20.08 -10.20 7.85
CA GLU A 149 -20.35 -11.42 7.07
C GLU A 149 -21.35 -11.20 5.94
N GLN A 150 -22.12 -10.10 5.97
CA GLN A 150 -23.09 -9.77 4.94
C GLN A 150 -22.41 -9.60 3.58
N LEU A 151 -23.04 -10.14 2.53
CA LEU A 151 -22.62 -9.94 1.15
C LEU A 151 -23.25 -8.66 0.59
N LEU A 152 -22.42 -7.79 0.04
CA LEU A 152 -22.79 -6.58 -0.69
C LEU A 152 -22.82 -6.88 -2.18
N ASP A 153 -23.94 -6.59 -2.83
CA ASP A 153 -24.04 -6.65 -4.29
C ASP A 153 -23.43 -5.42 -4.97
N ILE A 154 -23.30 -5.48 -6.30
CA ILE A 154 -22.73 -4.38 -7.11
C ILE A 154 -23.48 -3.06 -6.88
N SER A 155 -24.80 -3.09 -6.75
CA SER A 155 -25.60 -1.86 -6.57
C SER A 155 -25.33 -1.21 -5.22
N GLN A 156 -25.18 -2.01 -4.16
CA GLN A 156 -24.83 -1.53 -2.83
C GLN A 156 -23.41 -0.96 -2.82
N LEU A 157 -22.46 -1.62 -3.49
CA LEU A 157 -21.09 -1.14 -3.62
C LEU A 157 -21.03 0.20 -4.37
N ILE A 158 -21.71 0.32 -5.51
CA ILE A 158 -21.79 1.56 -6.29
C ILE A 158 -22.36 2.70 -5.45
N THR A 159 -23.46 2.46 -4.73
CA THR A 159 -24.08 3.48 -3.87
C THR A 159 -23.10 3.96 -2.80
N CYS A 160 -22.43 3.04 -2.11
CA CYS A 160 -21.47 3.38 -1.06
C CYS A 160 -20.25 4.14 -1.60
N LEU A 161 -19.66 3.66 -2.71
CA LEU A 161 -18.54 4.33 -3.37
C LEU A 161 -18.94 5.72 -3.88
N THR A 162 -20.15 5.87 -4.41
CA THR A 162 -20.68 7.16 -4.86
C THR A 162 -20.75 8.15 -3.71
N SER A 163 -21.25 7.73 -2.53
CA SER A 163 -21.25 8.57 -1.33
C SER A 163 -19.84 8.97 -0.88
N LEU A 164 -18.86 8.06 -0.95
CA LEU A 164 -17.47 8.38 -0.63
C LEU A 164 -16.90 9.44 -1.58
N TYR A 165 -17.03 9.22 -2.89
CA TYR A 165 -16.43 10.09 -3.89
C TYR A 165 -17.15 11.44 -4.04
N GLN A 166 -18.46 11.51 -3.82
CA GLN A 166 -19.19 12.80 -3.76
C GLN A 166 -18.70 13.68 -2.61
N ARG A 167 -18.47 13.11 -1.41
CA ARG A 167 -17.87 13.84 -0.29
C ARG A 167 -16.43 14.26 -0.58
N LEU A 168 -15.69 13.42 -1.29
CA LEU A 168 -14.32 13.73 -1.69
C LEU A 168 -14.27 14.87 -2.72
N GLU A 169 -15.17 14.89 -3.69
CA GLU A 169 -15.31 15.95 -4.71
C GLU A 169 -15.62 17.30 -4.07
N GLN A 170 -16.45 17.35 -3.02
CA GLN A 170 -16.72 18.59 -2.27
C GLN A 170 -15.44 19.21 -1.68
N SER A 171 -14.46 18.38 -1.31
CA SER A 171 -13.18 18.82 -0.75
C SER A 171 -12.09 19.01 -1.80
N HIS A 172 -12.20 18.34 -2.95
CA HIS A 172 -11.16 18.22 -3.98
C HIS A 172 -11.73 18.24 -5.41
N SER A 173 -12.53 19.25 -5.72
CA SER A 173 -13.35 19.34 -6.95
C SER A 173 -12.58 19.17 -8.26
N ASN A 174 -11.33 19.65 -8.34
CA ASN A 174 -10.52 19.56 -9.56
C ASN A 174 -9.77 18.23 -9.73
N LEU A 175 -9.76 17.37 -8.71
CA LEU A 175 -8.99 16.11 -8.69
C LEU A 175 -9.86 14.87 -8.85
N VAL A 176 -11.16 14.96 -8.52
CA VAL A 176 -12.05 13.81 -8.41
C VAL A 176 -13.09 13.84 -9.53
N ASN A 177 -13.06 12.84 -10.40
CA ASN A 177 -14.15 12.58 -11.33
C ASN A 177 -14.99 11.44 -10.74
N VAL A 178 -16.12 11.77 -10.11
CA VAL A 178 -16.91 10.81 -9.32
C VAL A 178 -17.29 9.55 -10.12
N PRO A 179 -17.91 9.64 -11.32
CA PRO A 179 -18.27 8.44 -12.08
C PRO A 179 -17.08 7.54 -12.39
N LEU A 180 -15.96 8.12 -12.80
CA LEU A 180 -14.76 7.35 -13.13
C LEU A 180 -14.14 6.71 -11.89
N CYS A 181 -14.05 7.43 -10.78
CA CYS A 181 -13.49 6.93 -9.53
C CYS A 181 -14.31 5.77 -8.98
N VAL A 182 -15.65 5.86 -9.04
CA VAL A 182 -16.56 4.77 -8.66
C VAL A 182 -16.30 3.52 -9.51
N ASP A 183 -16.27 3.66 -10.84
CA ASP A 183 -16.06 2.53 -11.75
C ASP A 183 -14.69 1.87 -11.53
N MET A 184 -13.63 2.67 -11.42
CA MET A 184 -12.27 2.18 -11.21
C MET A 184 -12.12 1.48 -9.85
N CYS A 185 -12.71 2.04 -8.79
CA CYS A 185 -12.62 1.48 -7.44
C CYS A 185 -13.47 0.21 -7.30
N LEU A 186 -14.67 0.19 -7.90
CA LEU A 186 -15.50 -1.02 -8.00
C LEU A 186 -14.75 -2.12 -8.75
N ASN A 187 -14.17 -1.81 -9.92
CA ASN A 187 -13.40 -2.75 -10.71
C ASN A 187 -12.25 -3.36 -9.88
N TRP A 188 -11.49 -2.51 -9.19
CA TRP A 188 -10.43 -2.95 -8.29
C TRP A 188 -10.93 -3.88 -7.18
N LEU A 189 -12.01 -3.51 -6.47
CA LEU A 189 -12.58 -4.32 -5.40
C LEU A 189 -13.04 -5.70 -5.89
N LEU A 190 -13.69 -5.76 -7.06
CA LEU A 190 -14.12 -7.01 -7.65
C LEU A 190 -12.91 -7.86 -8.11
N ASN A 191 -11.86 -7.24 -8.62
CA ASN A 191 -10.62 -7.95 -8.97
C ASN A 191 -9.90 -8.54 -7.74
N VAL A 192 -9.99 -7.88 -6.59
CA VAL A 192 -9.39 -8.36 -5.35
C VAL A 192 -10.25 -9.44 -4.68
N TYR A 193 -11.57 -9.21 -4.56
CA TYR A 193 -12.44 -9.99 -3.66
C TYR A 193 -13.53 -10.81 -4.35
N ASP A 194 -13.80 -10.59 -5.65
CA ASP A 194 -14.80 -11.34 -6.43
C ASP A 194 -14.19 -11.90 -7.72
N THR A 195 -13.12 -12.69 -7.57
CA THR A 195 -12.44 -13.34 -8.71
C THR A 195 -13.34 -14.31 -9.47
N GLY A 196 -14.33 -14.89 -8.78
CA GLY A 196 -15.36 -15.75 -9.37
C GLY A 196 -16.47 -14.99 -10.11
N ARG A 197 -16.45 -13.64 -10.09
CA ARG A 197 -17.45 -12.77 -10.74
C ARG A 197 -18.89 -13.11 -10.34
N THR A 198 -19.09 -13.35 -9.06
CA THR A 198 -20.40 -13.61 -8.46
C THR A 198 -21.25 -12.34 -8.35
N GLY A 199 -20.63 -11.16 -8.46
CA GLY A 199 -21.26 -9.85 -8.29
C GLY A 199 -21.47 -9.48 -6.82
N LYS A 200 -20.80 -10.18 -5.89
CA LYS A 200 -20.94 -9.95 -4.45
C LYS A 200 -19.59 -10.01 -3.73
N ILE A 201 -19.38 -9.13 -2.75
CA ILE A 201 -18.23 -9.21 -1.82
C ILE A 201 -18.70 -9.06 -0.38
N ARG A 202 -17.97 -9.61 0.59
CA ARG A 202 -18.29 -9.44 2.01
C ARG A 202 -18.08 -7.99 2.43
N THR A 203 -18.90 -7.51 3.37
CA THR A 203 -18.70 -6.22 4.03
C THR A 203 -17.30 -6.11 4.66
N LEU A 204 -16.79 -7.18 5.28
CA LEU A 204 -15.42 -7.22 5.82
C LEU A 204 -14.37 -6.91 4.74
N SER A 205 -14.52 -7.52 3.55
CA SER A 205 -13.57 -7.40 2.45
C SER A 205 -13.60 -6.00 1.84
N PHE A 206 -14.79 -5.44 1.67
CA PHE A 206 -14.97 -4.04 1.26
C PHE A 206 -14.28 -3.07 2.22
N LYS A 207 -14.56 -3.19 3.53
CA LYS A 207 -13.91 -2.38 4.57
C LYS A 207 -12.39 -2.55 4.57
N THR A 208 -11.90 -3.78 4.46
CA THR A 208 -10.47 -4.10 4.47
C THR A 208 -9.75 -3.43 3.30
N GLY A 209 -10.33 -3.49 2.10
CA GLY A 209 -9.78 -2.82 0.91
C GLY A 209 -9.72 -1.30 1.08
N ILE A 210 -10.85 -0.67 1.39
CA ILE A 210 -10.93 0.80 1.50
C ILE A 210 -10.05 1.33 2.63
N ILE A 211 -10.08 0.72 3.83
CA ILE A 211 -9.31 1.20 4.99
C ILE A 211 -7.81 0.96 4.81
N SER A 212 -7.40 -0.12 4.16
CA SER A 212 -5.97 -0.36 3.87
C SER A 212 -5.39 0.75 3.00
N LEU A 213 -6.16 1.27 2.04
CA LEU A 213 -5.70 2.28 1.09
C LEU A 213 -6.15 3.71 1.41
N CYS A 214 -6.94 3.96 2.44
CA CYS A 214 -7.35 5.32 2.81
C CYS A 214 -6.21 6.14 3.44
N LYS A 215 -6.42 7.45 3.61
CA LYS A 215 -5.53 8.36 4.35
C LYS A 215 -5.80 8.29 5.85
N ALA A 216 -4.91 7.62 6.58
CA ALA A 216 -4.91 7.55 8.04
C ALA A 216 -3.52 7.19 8.57
N HIS A 217 -3.31 7.33 9.88
CA HIS A 217 -2.13 6.74 10.51
C HIS A 217 -2.20 5.21 10.45
N LEU A 218 -1.03 4.58 10.35
CA LEU A 218 -0.93 3.13 10.22
C LEU A 218 -1.55 2.39 11.41
N GLU A 219 -1.31 2.88 12.63
CA GLU A 219 -1.86 2.28 13.84
C GLU A 219 -3.40 2.36 13.89
N ASP A 220 -3.99 3.46 13.41
CA ASP A 220 -5.45 3.61 13.35
C ASP A 220 -6.07 2.60 12.39
N LYS A 221 -5.44 2.36 11.24
CA LYS A 221 -5.87 1.31 10.30
C LYS A 221 -5.82 -0.06 10.96
N TYR A 222 -4.73 -0.39 11.65
CA TYR A 222 -4.62 -1.67 12.36
C TYR A 222 -5.68 -1.83 13.44
N ARG A 223 -5.92 -0.79 14.25
CA ARG A 223 -6.97 -0.81 15.28
C ARG A 223 -8.35 -1.01 14.70
N PHE A 224 -8.67 -0.32 13.60
CA PHE A 224 -9.95 -0.47 12.94
C PHE A 224 -10.14 -1.86 12.35
N LEU A 225 -9.15 -2.36 11.61
CA LEU A 225 -9.20 -3.68 10.97
C LEU A 225 -9.33 -4.79 12.02
N PHE A 226 -8.57 -4.72 13.11
CA PHE A 226 -8.71 -5.65 14.24
C PHE A 226 -10.12 -5.61 14.85
N ARG A 227 -10.67 -4.41 15.06
CA ARG A 227 -12.03 -4.25 15.58
C ARG A 227 -13.10 -4.86 14.67
N GLN A 228 -12.87 -4.95 13.36
CA GLN A 228 -13.83 -5.59 12.45
C GLN A 228 -13.93 -7.11 12.64
N VAL A 229 -12.90 -7.75 13.19
CA VAL A 229 -12.90 -9.22 13.39
C VAL A 229 -13.03 -9.63 14.85
N ALA A 230 -12.69 -8.74 15.78
CA ALA A 230 -12.85 -8.96 17.22
C ALA A 230 -14.31 -9.25 17.61
N SER A 231 -14.49 -9.96 18.71
CA SER A 231 -15.78 -10.18 19.36
C SER A 231 -16.34 -8.88 19.94
N ALA A 232 -17.60 -8.91 20.39
CA ALA A 232 -18.22 -7.80 21.11
C ALA A 232 -17.47 -7.43 22.40
N THR A 233 -16.72 -8.36 22.98
CA THR A 233 -15.87 -8.17 24.16
C THR A 233 -14.47 -7.66 23.83
N GLY A 234 -14.14 -7.47 22.54
CA GLY A 234 -12.86 -6.93 22.08
C GLY A 234 -11.74 -7.97 21.91
N PHE A 235 -12.06 -9.25 22.01
CA PHE A 235 -11.12 -10.36 21.89
C PHE A 235 -11.14 -11.00 20.50
N CYS A 236 -10.01 -11.53 20.05
CA CYS A 236 -9.87 -12.12 18.72
C CYS A 236 -9.21 -13.50 18.79
N ASP A 237 -9.93 -14.54 18.39
CA ASP A 237 -9.41 -15.91 18.28
C ASP A 237 -8.63 -16.13 16.96
N GLN A 238 -8.05 -17.32 16.80
CA GLN A 238 -7.27 -17.67 15.60
C GLN A 238 -8.09 -17.57 14.31
N ARG A 239 -9.37 -17.97 14.35
CA ARG A 239 -10.26 -17.96 13.19
C ARG A 239 -10.54 -16.53 12.74
N ARG A 240 -10.85 -15.63 13.68
CA ARG A 240 -11.13 -14.20 13.44
C ARG A 240 -9.90 -13.48 12.90
N LEU A 241 -8.73 -13.73 13.48
CA LEU A 241 -7.48 -13.19 12.92
C LEU A 241 -7.24 -13.72 11.50
N GLY A 242 -7.52 -15.01 11.28
CA GLY A 242 -7.46 -15.64 9.96
C GLY A 242 -8.34 -14.93 8.92
N LEU A 243 -9.56 -14.51 9.28
CA LEU A 243 -10.44 -13.74 8.39
C LEU A 243 -9.79 -12.41 7.95
N LEU A 244 -9.19 -11.67 8.89
CA LEU A 244 -8.53 -10.41 8.60
C LEU A 244 -7.30 -10.60 7.68
N LEU A 245 -6.45 -11.56 8.01
CA LEU A 245 -5.24 -11.83 7.22
C LEU A 245 -5.58 -12.36 5.84
N HIS A 246 -6.62 -13.20 5.74
CA HIS A 246 -7.12 -13.72 4.46
C HIS A 246 -7.60 -12.60 3.54
N ASP A 247 -8.36 -11.62 4.05
CA ASP A 247 -8.79 -10.48 3.22
C ASP A 247 -7.62 -9.56 2.89
N SER A 248 -6.74 -9.31 3.84
CA SER A 248 -5.58 -8.44 3.64
C SER A 248 -4.62 -8.98 2.57
N ILE A 249 -4.39 -10.30 2.53
CA ILE A 249 -3.46 -10.92 1.56
C ILE A 249 -4.00 -10.93 0.13
N GLN A 250 -5.32 -10.75 -0.08
CA GLN A 250 -5.89 -10.66 -1.43
C GLN A 250 -5.36 -9.44 -2.20
N ILE A 251 -5.06 -8.34 -1.51
CA ILE A 251 -4.57 -7.10 -2.11
C ILE A 251 -3.23 -7.32 -2.85
N PRO A 252 -2.15 -7.82 -2.20
CA PRO A 252 -0.91 -8.14 -2.91
C PRO A 252 -1.06 -9.36 -3.85
N ARG A 253 -2.00 -10.28 -3.59
CA ARG A 253 -2.31 -11.38 -4.52
C ARG A 253 -2.83 -10.89 -5.86
N GLN A 254 -3.71 -9.89 -5.85
CA GLN A 254 -4.25 -9.29 -7.07
C GLN A 254 -3.13 -8.67 -7.93
N LEU A 255 -2.06 -8.18 -7.30
CA LEU A 255 -0.87 -7.66 -8.00
C LEU A 255 0.13 -8.73 -8.47
N GLY A 256 -0.15 -10.01 -8.22
CA GLY A 256 0.75 -11.12 -8.53
C GLY A 256 1.96 -11.23 -7.61
N GLU A 257 1.94 -10.61 -6.43
CA GLU A 257 3.11 -10.52 -5.53
C GLU A 257 3.00 -11.42 -4.28
N VAL A 258 1.91 -12.20 -4.14
CA VAL A 258 1.59 -12.99 -2.94
C VAL A 258 2.69 -13.97 -2.50
N ALA A 259 3.46 -14.52 -3.43
CA ALA A 259 4.57 -15.42 -3.12
C ALA A 259 5.62 -14.75 -2.21
N SER A 260 5.77 -13.43 -2.31
CA SER A 260 6.66 -12.64 -1.46
C SER A 260 6.11 -12.39 -0.05
N PHE A 261 4.84 -12.72 0.22
CA PHE A 261 4.14 -12.40 1.47
C PHE A 261 3.70 -13.66 2.24
N GLY A 262 4.38 -14.79 2.02
CA GLY A 262 4.08 -16.07 2.68
C GLY A 262 3.09 -16.97 1.93
N GLY A 263 2.70 -16.59 0.70
CA GLY A 263 1.73 -17.35 -0.08
C GLY A 263 0.28 -17.03 0.31
N SER A 264 -0.67 -17.75 -0.29
CA SER A 264 -2.11 -17.53 -0.04
C SER A 264 -2.60 -18.19 1.26
N ASN A 265 -1.83 -19.11 1.82
CA ASN A 265 -2.11 -19.76 3.11
C ASN A 265 -1.66 -18.82 4.25
N ILE A 266 -2.61 -18.39 5.08
CA ILE A 266 -2.41 -17.40 6.14
C ILE A 266 -2.12 -18.04 7.49
N GLU A 267 -2.30 -19.36 7.61
CA GLU A 267 -2.26 -20.12 8.84
C GLU A 267 -0.89 -20.06 9.54
N PRO A 268 0.26 -20.09 8.83
CA PRO A 268 1.56 -19.80 9.44
C PRO A 268 1.63 -18.42 10.09
N SER A 269 1.01 -17.40 9.49
CA SER A 269 0.99 -16.04 10.05
C SER A 269 0.10 -15.97 11.30
N VAL A 270 -1.06 -16.63 11.27
CA VAL A 270 -1.94 -16.74 12.46
C VAL A 270 -1.20 -17.44 13.60
N ARG A 271 -0.58 -18.60 13.34
CA ARG A 271 0.20 -19.31 14.35
C ARG A 271 1.34 -18.46 14.90
N SER A 272 2.06 -17.73 14.05
CA SER A 272 3.13 -16.81 14.48
C SER A 272 2.62 -15.73 15.43
N CYS A 273 1.46 -15.14 15.15
CA CYS A 273 0.84 -14.13 16.02
C CYS A 273 0.45 -14.72 17.39
N PHE A 274 -0.14 -15.90 17.41
CA PHE A 274 -0.55 -16.56 18.66
C PHE A 274 0.63 -17.09 19.48
N GLN A 275 1.69 -17.56 18.82
CA GLN A 275 2.96 -17.87 19.48
C GLN A 275 3.59 -16.63 20.12
N PHE A 276 3.57 -15.49 19.42
CA PHE A 276 4.00 -14.20 19.98
C PHE A 276 3.18 -13.80 21.22
N ALA A 277 1.89 -14.14 21.24
CA ALA A 277 1.00 -13.94 22.38
C ALA A 277 1.10 -15.01 23.48
N ASN A 278 2.18 -15.79 23.52
CA ASN A 278 2.38 -16.91 24.45
C ASN A 278 1.26 -17.96 24.40
N ASN A 279 0.74 -18.23 23.20
CA ASN A 279 -0.32 -19.20 22.93
C ASN A 279 -1.61 -18.98 23.73
N LYS A 280 -1.91 -17.71 24.10
CA LYS A 280 -3.22 -17.35 24.64
C LYS A 280 -4.34 -17.73 23.66
N PRO A 281 -5.51 -18.19 24.12
CA PRO A 281 -6.61 -18.59 23.23
C PRO A 281 -7.19 -17.42 22.45
N GLU A 282 -7.08 -16.20 22.98
CA GLU A 282 -7.59 -14.97 22.37
C GLU A 282 -6.58 -13.82 22.49
N LEU A 283 -6.67 -12.89 21.56
CA LEU A 283 -5.84 -11.70 21.46
C LEU A 283 -6.63 -10.44 21.79
N GLU A 284 -5.97 -9.51 22.46
CA GLU A 284 -6.41 -8.12 22.56
C GLU A 284 -5.76 -7.26 21.47
N ALA A 285 -6.35 -6.10 21.18
CA ALA A 285 -5.83 -5.17 20.17
C ALA A 285 -4.37 -4.77 20.43
N ALA A 286 -3.97 -4.57 21.70
CA ALA A 286 -2.60 -4.17 22.04
C ALA A 286 -1.57 -5.22 21.60
N VAL A 287 -1.83 -6.50 21.84
CA VAL A 287 -0.94 -7.61 21.46
C VAL A 287 -0.84 -7.72 19.94
N PHE A 288 -1.98 -7.57 19.24
CA PHE A 288 -1.99 -7.54 17.78
C PHE A 288 -1.14 -6.39 17.22
N LEU A 289 -1.27 -5.18 17.79
CA LEU A 289 -0.46 -4.03 17.37
C LEU A 289 1.02 -4.25 17.61
N ASP A 290 1.41 -4.85 18.73
CA ASP A 290 2.80 -5.20 19.01
C ASP A 290 3.35 -6.22 18.01
N TRP A 291 2.55 -7.20 17.60
CA TRP A 291 2.92 -8.14 16.54
C TRP A 291 3.06 -7.42 15.18
N MET A 292 2.14 -6.52 14.83
CA MET A 292 2.20 -5.74 13.58
C MET A 292 3.42 -4.81 13.52
N ARG A 293 3.93 -4.34 14.67
CA ARG A 293 5.19 -3.58 14.76
C ARG A 293 6.43 -4.40 14.39
N LEU A 294 6.34 -5.72 14.42
CA LEU A 294 7.39 -6.61 13.91
C LEU A 294 7.36 -6.76 12.38
N GLU A 295 6.38 -6.13 11.70
CA GLU A 295 6.17 -6.19 10.26
C GLU A 295 6.09 -7.63 9.72
N PRO A 296 5.09 -8.41 10.15
CA PRO A 296 4.97 -9.81 9.76
C PRO A 296 4.86 -9.93 8.24
N GLN A 297 5.44 -11.00 7.67
CA GLN A 297 5.60 -11.15 6.23
C GLN A 297 4.28 -11.04 5.45
N SER A 298 3.15 -11.47 6.01
CA SER A 298 1.83 -11.37 5.38
C SER A 298 1.27 -9.94 5.30
N MET A 299 1.78 -9.02 6.13
CA MET A 299 1.27 -7.65 6.24
C MET A 299 2.31 -6.56 5.96
N VAL A 300 3.59 -6.89 5.77
CA VAL A 300 4.69 -5.93 5.59
C VAL A 300 4.50 -4.95 4.41
N TRP A 301 3.67 -5.28 3.42
CA TRP A 301 3.33 -4.37 2.31
C TRP A 301 2.63 -3.09 2.79
N LEU A 302 1.82 -3.15 3.85
CA LEU A 302 1.04 -2.01 4.36
C LEU A 302 1.92 -0.97 5.09
N PRO A 303 2.80 -1.31 6.05
CA PRO A 303 3.73 -0.33 6.62
C PRO A 303 4.69 0.21 5.57
N VAL A 304 5.14 -0.60 4.61
CA VAL A 304 6.02 -0.13 3.52
C VAL A 304 5.28 0.85 2.61
N LEU A 305 4.00 0.65 2.31
CA LEU A 305 3.16 1.62 1.58
C LEU A 305 3.15 2.99 2.26
N HIS A 306 3.01 3.01 3.60
CA HIS A 306 3.06 4.26 4.36
C HIS A 306 4.43 4.94 4.28
N ARG A 307 5.52 4.15 4.34
CA ARG A 307 6.87 4.69 4.18
C ARG A 307 7.11 5.24 2.77
N VAL A 308 6.61 4.56 1.73
CA VAL A 308 6.66 5.05 0.34
C VAL A 308 5.93 6.39 0.22
N ALA A 309 4.73 6.49 0.78
CA ALA A 309 3.96 7.74 0.77
C ALA A 309 4.69 8.89 1.49
N ALA A 310 5.31 8.63 2.65
CA ALA A 310 6.08 9.63 3.38
C ALA A 310 7.35 10.07 2.62
N ALA A 311 8.02 9.13 1.96
CA ALA A 311 9.28 9.38 1.25
C ALA A 311 9.10 10.28 0.02
N GLU A 312 7.95 10.26 -0.65
CA GLU A 312 7.70 11.02 -1.89
C GLU A 312 8.07 12.51 -1.80
N THR A 313 7.86 13.12 -0.64
CA THR A 313 8.15 14.54 -0.39
C THR A 313 9.40 14.76 0.46
N ALA A 314 10.11 13.70 0.84
CA ALA A 314 11.30 13.79 1.68
C ALA A 314 12.51 14.27 0.87
N LYS A 315 13.21 15.24 1.43
CA LYS A 315 14.45 15.79 0.88
C LYS A 315 15.54 15.73 1.93
N HIS A 316 16.64 15.07 1.59
CA HIS A 316 17.80 14.89 2.46
C HIS A 316 18.98 15.65 1.87
N GLN A 317 19.62 16.49 2.69
CA GLN A 317 20.87 17.18 2.36
C GLN A 317 22.07 16.21 2.44
N ALA A 318 21.99 15.14 1.67
CA ALA A 318 22.97 14.07 1.60
C ALA A 318 23.26 13.74 0.14
N LYS A 319 24.49 13.31 -0.14
CA LYS A 319 24.94 12.92 -1.48
C LYS A 319 24.98 11.41 -1.57
N CYS A 320 24.36 10.84 -2.61
CA CYS A 320 24.44 9.40 -2.82
C CYS A 320 25.88 8.97 -3.15
N ASN A 321 26.39 7.97 -2.43
CA ASN A 321 27.74 7.45 -2.63
C ASN A 321 27.88 6.67 -3.96
N ILE A 322 26.79 6.30 -4.61
CA ILE A 322 26.75 5.55 -5.88
C ILE A 322 26.56 6.49 -7.07
N CYS A 323 25.36 7.04 -7.29
CA CYS A 323 25.06 7.91 -8.44
C CYS A 323 25.50 9.37 -8.28
N LYS A 324 25.98 9.77 -7.09
CA LYS A 324 26.43 11.14 -6.77
C LYS A 324 25.36 12.22 -6.76
N GLU A 325 24.09 11.85 -6.94
CA GLU A 325 22.94 12.75 -6.83
C GLU A 325 22.86 13.39 -5.44
N CYS A 326 22.56 14.69 -5.42
CA CYS A 326 22.41 15.51 -4.23
C CYS A 326 21.51 16.70 -4.57
N PRO A 327 20.48 17.02 -3.77
CA PRO A 327 20.02 16.30 -2.58
C PRO A 327 19.41 14.93 -2.92
N ILE A 328 19.41 13.99 -1.97
CA ILE A 328 18.63 12.76 -2.13
C ILE A 328 17.15 13.10 -1.91
N ILE A 329 16.32 12.83 -2.91
CA ILE A 329 14.85 12.94 -2.87
C ILE A 329 14.27 11.53 -2.79
N GLY A 330 13.24 11.33 -1.95
CA GLY A 330 12.74 9.99 -1.67
C GLY A 330 13.44 9.34 -0.49
N PHE A 331 13.51 8.01 -0.49
CA PHE A 331 14.23 7.28 0.55
C PHE A 331 15.73 7.58 0.55
N ARG A 332 16.28 7.72 1.75
CA ARG A 332 17.73 7.69 2.03
C ARG A 332 18.07 6.45 2.83
N TYR A 333 19.03 5.67 2.35
CA TYR A 333 19.57 4.51 3.06
C TYR A 333 20.99 4.80 3.52
N ARG A 334 21.22 4.84 4.83
CA ARG A 334 22.55 5.05 5.41
C ARG A 334 23.14 3.75 5.92
N SER A 335 24.38 3.46 5.55
CA SER A 335 25.11 2.31 6.06
C SER A 335 25.44 2.48 7.55
N LEU A 336 25.15 1.45 8.33
CA LEU A 336 25.61 1.34 9.72
C LEU A 336 26.99 0.71 9.85
N LYS A 337 27.61 0.32 8.72
CA LYS A 337 28.97 -0.24 8.67
C LYS A 337 29.98 0.77 8.13
N HIS A 338 29.67 1.43 7.02
CA HIS A 338 30.54 2.42 6.42
C HIS A 338 30.16 3.82 6.89
N PHE A 339 31.15 4.57 7.38
CA PHE A 339 30.93 5.94 7.83
C PHE A 339 30.51 6.83 6.65
N ASN A 340 29.48 7.64 6.87
CA ASN A 340 28.93 8.59 5.90
C ASN A 340 28.69 7.99 4.50
N TYR A 341 28.10 6.79 4.48
CA TYR A 341 27.76 6.08 3.25
C TYR A 341 26.25 6.07 3.07
N ASP A 342 25.76 6.93 2.18
CA ASP A 342 24.36 7.12 1.86
C ASP A 342 24.04 6.60 0.46
N ILE A 343 22.87 5.97 0.31
CA ILE A 343 22.37 5.41 -0.94
C ILE A 343 20.98 6.01 -1.18
N CYS A 344 20.73 6.54 -2.37
CA CYS A 344 19.40 7.02 -2.75
C CYS A 344 18.46 5.84 -3.07
N GLN A 345 17.15 6.11 -3.06
CA GLN A 345 16.09 5.18 -3.43
C GLN A 345 16.40 4.40 -4.72
N SER A 346 16.72 5.10 -5.82
CA SER A 346 16.96 4.48 -7.13
C SER A 346 18.12 3.48 -7.10
N CYS A 347 19.24 3.86 -6.48
CA CYS A 347 20.41 2.99 -6.36
C CYS A 347 20.13 1.78 -5.44
N PHE A 348 19.41 1.99 -4.34
CA PHE A 348 19.07 0.93 -3.40
C PHE A 348 18.11 -0.08 -4.05
N PHE A 349 17.00 0.37 -4.65
CA PHE A 349 16.00 -0.49 -5.28
C PHE A 349 16.53 -1.27 -6.48
N SER A 350 17.49 -0.69 -7.22
CA SER A 350 18.21 -1.38 -8.30
C SER A 350 19.30 -2.33 -7.79
N GLY A 351 19.59 -2.33 -6.47
CA GLY A 351 20.65 -3.15 -5.87
C GLY A 351 22.07 -2.76 -6.31
N ARG A 352 22.29 -1.50 -6.73
CA ARG A 352 23.62 -1.02 -7.13
C ARG A 352 24.53 -0.95 -5.92
N VAL A 353 25.81 -1.30 -6.10
CA VAL A 353 26.83 -1.25 -5.05
C VAL A 353 28.05 -0.48 -5.53
N ALA A 354 28.76 0.19 -4.62
CA ALA A 354 30.00 0.89 -4.92
C ALA A 354 30.97 0.85 -3.73
N LYS A 355 32.27 1.05 -3.98
CA LYS A 355 33.32 1.17 -2.95
C LYS A 355 33.33 0.01 -1.92
N GLY A 356 33.17 -1.23 -2.40
CA GLY A 356 33.17 -2.43 -1.54
C GLY A 356 31.99 -2.54 -0.56
N HIS A 357 30.97 -1.68 -0.66
CA HIS A 357 29.74 -1.82 0.10
C HIS A 357 28.96 -3.05 -0.37
N LYS A 358 28.47 -3.86 0.57
CA LYS A 358 27.61 -5.02 0.29
C LYS A 358 26.19 -4.71 0.73
N MET A 359 25.20 -5.10 -0.05
CA MET A 359 23.78 -4.87 0.28
C MET A 359 23.32 -5.56 1.58
N GLN A 360 24.04 -6.60 2.01
CA GLN A 360 23.76 -7.29 3.28
C GLN A 360 24.22 -6.51 4.51
N TYR A 361 24.97 -5.42 4.34
CA TYR A 361 25.36 -4.59 5.48
C TYR A 361 24.14 -3.92 6.09
N PRO A 362 24.11 -3.78 7.43
CA PRO A 362 22.99 -3.13 8.10
C PRO A 362 22.85 -1.69 7.61
N MET A 363 21.63 -1.31 7.23
CA MET A 363 21.28 0.02 6.77
C MET A 363 20.19 0.60 7.67
N VAL A 364 20.21 1.92 7.86
CA VAL A 364 19.07 2.69 8.37
C VAL A 364 18.33 3.28 7.18
N GLU A 365 17.02 3.13 7.18
CA GLU A 365 16.12 3.78 6.24
C GLU A 365 15.61 5.09 6.83
N TYR A 366 15.65 6.16 6.04
CA TYR A 366 14.94 7.40 6.30
C TYR A 366 13.93 7.67 5.19
N CYS A 367 12.70 7.94 5.59
CA CYS A 367 11.58 8.33 4.71
C CYS A 367 11.02 9.72 5.04
N THR A 368 11.60 10.40 6.04
CA THR A 368 11.27 11.78 6.43
C THR A 368 12.57 12.59 6.54
N PRO A 369 12.54 13.92 6.35
CA PRO A 369 13.74 14.75 6.50
C PRO A 369 14.43 14.49 7.85
N THR A 370 15.74 14.20 7.79
CA THR A 370 16.53 13.86 8.98
C THR A 370 16.76 15.09 9.85
N THR A 371 16.52 14.96 11.14
CA THR A 371 16.89 15.99 12.13
C THR A 371 18.31 15.77 12.65
N SER A 372 19.00 16.81 13.09
CA SER A 372 20.39 16.73 13.58
C SER A 372 20.59 15.72 14.73
N GLY A 373 19.55 15.50 15.55
CA GLY A 373 19.57 14.48 16.62
C GLY A 373 19.55 13.04 16.12
N GLU A 374 18.99 12.76 14.94
CA GLU A 374 19.01 11.43 14.32
C GLU A 374 20.40 11.08 13.78
N ASP A 375 21.08 12.06 13.17
CA ASP A 375 22.45 11.91 12.69
C ASP A 375 23.44 11.53 13.81
N VAL A 376 23.31 12.14 15.00
CA VAL A 376 24.16 11.82 16.16
C VAL A 376 23.89 10.41 16.70
N ARG A 377 22.62 9.99 16.76
CA ARG A 377 22.26 8.62 17.19
C ARG A 377 22.82 7.57 16.25
N ASP A 378 22.76 7.80 14.94
CA ASP A 378 23.24 6.83 13.97
C ASP A 378 24.77 6.82 13.89
N PHE A 379 25.43 7.95 14.15
CA PHE A 379 26.87 7.99 14.39
C PHE A 379 27.29 7.07 15.56
N ALA A 380 26.59 7.16 16.70
CA ALA A 380 26.84 6.27 17.84
C ALA A 380 26.61 4.79 17.50
N LYS A 381 25.59 4.47 16.69
CA LYS A 381 25.36 3.10 16.21
C LYS A 381 26.46 2.61 15.26
N VAL A 382 26.95 3.45 14.35
CA VAL A 382 28.07 3.11 13.45
C VAL A 382 29.32 2.78 14.25
N LEU A 383 29.66 3.59 15.26
CA LEU A 383 30.78 3.33 16.16
C LEU A 383 30.59 1.99 16.89
N LYS A 384 29.43 1.75 17.50
CA LYS A 384 29.12 0.49 18.17
C LYS A 384 29.19 -0.73 17.23
N ASN A 385 28.82 -0.56 15.96
CA ASN A 385 28.83 -1.62 14.96
C ASN A 385 30.22 -1.89 14.36
N LYS A 386 31.13 -0.92 14.32
CA LYS A 386 32.52 -1.15 13.88
C LYS A 386 33.26 -2.15 14.77
N PHE A 387 32.93 -2.23 16.06
CA PHE A 387 33.53 -3.18 17.01
C PHE A 387 32.84 -4.56 17.03
N ARG A 388 31.82 -4.78 16.18
CA ARG A 388 31.07 -6.05 16.14
C ARG A 388 31.63 -7.01 15.09
N THR A 389 31.70 -8.29 15.44
CA THR A 389 32.31 -9.34 14.61
C THR A 389 31.45 -9.74 13.40
N LYS A 390 32.04 -10.35 12.38
CA LYS A 390 31.28 -10.91 11.22
C LYS A 390 30.19 -11.89 11.66
N ARG A 391 30.43 -12.70 12.70
CA ARG A 391 29.43 -13.61 13.31
C ARG A 391 28.23 -12.87 13.91
N TYR A 392 28.41 -11.66 14.44
CA TYR A 392 27.31 -10.85 14.96
C TYR A 392 26.32 -10.49 13.86
N PHE A 393 26.80 -9.99 12.71
CA PHE A 393 25.93 -9.62 11.59
C PHE A 393 25.33 -10.81 10.86
N ALA A 394 26.01 -11.96 10.84
CA ALA A 394 25.48 -13.21 10.30
C ALA A 394 24.34 -13.82 11.15
N LYS A 395 24.33 -13.57 12.47
CA LYS A 395 23.26 -13.99 13.40
C LYS A 395 22.08 -13.01 13.48
N HIS A 396 22.23 -11.78 12.96
CA HIS A 396 21.16 -10.77 12.89
C HIS A 396 20.80 -10.34 11.46
N PRO A 397 20.45 -11.26 10.54
CA PRO A 397 19.72 -10.94 9.32
C PRO A 397 18.21 -10.91 9.68
N ARG A 398 17.29 -10.05 9.21
CA ARG A 398 17.13 -9.28 7.97
C ARG A 398 16.18 -8.11 8.31
N MET A 399 16.22 -7.03 7.53
CA MET A 399 15.04 -6.16 7.42
C MET A 399 13.93 -6.95 6.70
N GLY A 400 12.68 -6.90 7.16
CA GLY A 400 11.56 -7.71 6.63
C GLY A 400 11.22 -7.50 5.15
N TYR A 401 11.76 -6.46 4.52
CA TYR A 401 11.63 -6.18 3.09
C TYR A 401 12.71 -6.84 2.21
N LEU A 402 13.74 -7.45 2.81
CA LEU A 402 14.74 -8.19 2.06
C LEU A 402 14.11 -9.49 1.55
N PRO A 403 14.50 -9.98 0.35
CA PRO A 403 13.92 -11.19 -0.20
C PRO A 403 14.05 -12.34 0.79
N VAL A 404 12.95 -13.07 1.03
CA VAL A 404 13.00 -14.35 1.71
C VAL A 404 13.89 -15.24 0.84
N GLN A 405 15.08 -15.60 1.34
CA GLN A 405 15.84 -16.66 0.68
C GLN A 405 14.98 -17.92 0.81
N THR A 406 14.47 -18.41 -0.32
CA THR A 406 14.01 -19.79 -0.44
C THR A 406 15.20 -20.66 -0.06
N ILE A 407 15.14 -21.23 1.13
CA ILE A 407 16.02 -22.34 1.47
C ILE A 407 15.62 -23.42 0.48
N LEU A 408 16.52 -23.76 -0.45
CA LEU A 408 16.43 -25.03 -1.16
C LEU A 408 16.54 -26.10 -0.07
N GLU A 409 15.40 -26.66 0.33
CA GLU A 409 15.39 -27.96 1.01
C GLU A 409 15.95 -28.96 0.01
N GLY A 410 17.19 -29.41 0.24
CA GLY A 410 17.84 -30.41 -0.59
C GLY A 410 19.35 -30.25 -0.65
N ASP A 411 20.02 -30.33 0.50
CA ASP A 411 21.39 -30.86 0.50
C ASP A 411 21.30 -32.32 0.96
N ASN A 412 21.64 -33.22 0.03
CA ASN A 412 21.73 -34.66 0.20
C ASN A 412 22.50 -35.03 1.47
N MET A 413 21.85 -35.79 2.36
CA MET A 413 22.59 -36.66 3.27
C MET A 413 23.09 -37.87 2.49
N GLU A 414 24.27 -37.76 1.91
CA GLU A 414 25.12 -38.90 1.55
C GLU A 414 26.52 -38.67 2.12
N THR A 415 26.79 -39.29 3.26
CA THR A 415 28.05 -39.95 3.61
C THR A 415 27.77 -40.97 4.70
#